data_AF-A0A6I3CQ22-F1
#
_entry.id   AF-A0A6I3CQ22-F1
#
_cell.length_a   1.000
_cell.length_b   1.000
_cell.length_c   1.000
_cell.angle_alpha   90.00
_cell.angle_beta   90.00
_cell.angle_gamma   90.00
#
_symmetry.space_group_name_H-M   'P 1'
#
loop_
_entity.id
_entity.type
_entity.pdbx_description
1 polymer ?
#
loop_
_entity_poly.entity_id
_entity_poly.type
_entity_poly.pdbx_seq_one_letter_code
_entity_poly.pdbx_strand_id
1 'polypeptide(L)' 'MRAPVSWIRELIDIPVNQTGRDMAARLIDAGLEVETVETIGGGVNGALYVGKVLEI' A
#
# COMPACT_ATOMS: atom_id res chain seq x y z
N MET A 1 2.12 -3.89 13.46
CA MET A 1 3.03 -4.33 12.37
C MET A 1 2.72 -3.54 11.10
N ARG A 2 3.60 -3.51 10.08
CA ARG A 2 3.33 -2.82 8.80
C ARG A 2 3.55 -3.78 7.64
N ALA A 3 2.64 -3.78 6.66
CA ALA A 3 2.71 -4.63 5.47
C ALA A 3 2.14 -3.88 4.24
N PRO A 4 2.77 -3.96 3.05
CA PRO A 4 2.20 -3.39 1.83
C PRO A 4 0.96 -4.15 1.35
N VAL A 5 -0.05 -3.44 0.86
CA VAL A 5 -1.24 -4.04 0.24
C VAL A 5 -0.86 -4.90 -0.98
N SER A 6 0.15 -4.50 -1.75
CA SER A 6 0.64 -5.28 -2.91
C SER A 6 1.15 -6.65 -2.49
N TRP A 7 1.91 -6.73 -1.40
CA TRP A 7 2.44 -7.99 -0.87
C TRP A 7 1.32 -8.95 -0.44
N ILE A 8 0.24 -8.44 0.16
CA ILE A 8 -0.91 -9.29 0.53
C ILE A 8 -1.60 -9.84 -0.74
N ARG A 9 -1.72 -9.03 -1.80
CA ARG A 9 -2.32 -9.44 -3.07
C ARG A 9 -1.49 -10.48 -3.84
N GLU A 10 -0.20 -10.58 -3.56
CA GLU A 10 0.65 -11.65 -4.10
C GLU A 10 0.35 -13.01 -3.44
N LEU A 11 -0.17 -13.00 -2.21
CA LEU A 11 -0.38 -14.20 -1.41
C LEU A 11 -1.81 -14.75 -1.50
N ILE A 12 -2.80 -13.89 -1.75
CA ILE A 12 -4.22 -14.27 -1.79
C ILE A 12 -4.99 -13.50 -2.88
N ASP A 13 -6.01 -14.15 -3.43
CA ASP A 13 -6.93 -13.51 -4.38
C ASP A 13 -7.83 -12.50 -3.66
N ILE A 14 -7.61 -11.22 -3.96
CA ILE A 14 -8.42 -10.10 -3.47
C ILE A 14 -9.08 -9.43 -4.68
N PRO A 15 -10.40 -9.18 -4.66
CA PRO A 15 -11.06 -8.46 -5.75
C PRO A 15 -10.38 -7.12 -6.06
N VAL A 16 -10.24 -6.82 -7.36
CA VAL A 16 -9.47 -5.65 -7.85
C VAL A 16 -10.06 -4.32 -7.43
N ASN A 17 -11.35 -4.29 -7.11
CA ASN A 17 -12.07 -3.09 -6.68
C ASN A 17 -11.92 -2.78 -5.18
N GLN A 18 -11.31 -3.68 -4.40
CA GLN A 18 -11.14 -3.45 -2.95
C GLN A 18 -10.00 -2.49 -2.68
N THR A 19 -10.23 -1.52 -1.81
CA THR A 19 -9.21 -0.57 -1.36
C THR A 19 -8.43 -1.10 -0.15
N GLY A 20 -7.35 -0.42 0.23
CA GLY A 20 -6.66 -0.71 1.50
C GLY A 20 -7.54 -0.52 2.74
N ARG A 21 -8.55 0.36 2.68
CA ARG A 21 -9.51 0.55 3.77
C ARG A 21 -10.53 -0.59 3.87
N ASP A 22 -10.98 -1.11 2.73
CA ASP A 22 -11.88 -2.28 2.71
C ASP A 22 -11.17 -3.52 3.27
N MET A 23 -9.87 -3.66 2.99
CA MET A 23 -9.03 -4.70 3.57
C MET A 23 -8.86 -4.51 5.08
N ALA A 24 -8.61 -3.28 5.54
CA ALA A 24 -8.50 -2.97 6.96
C ALA A 24 -9.77 -3.38 7.73
N ALA A 25 -10.96 -3.05 7.21
CA ALA A 25 -12.23 -3.45 7.84
C ALA A 25 -12.33 -4.98 8.04
N ARG A 26 -11.96 -5.76 7.01
CA ARG A 26 -11.99 -7.24 7.09
C ARG A 26 -10.97 -7.82 8.08
N LEU A 27 -9.79 -7.20 8.21
CA LEU A 27 -8.79 -7.62 9.19
C LEU A 27 -9.29 -7.34 10.62
N ILE A 28 -9.94 -6.19 10.83
CA ILE A 28 -10.57 -5.83 12.11
C ILE A 28 -11.70 -6.81 12.46
N ASP A 29 -12.56 -7.14 11.50
CA ASP A 29 -13.63 -8.13 11.69
C ASP A 29 -13.06 -9.52 12.05
N ALA A 30 -11.86 -9.84 11.57
CA ALA A 30 -11.14 -11.07 11.91
C ALA A 30 -10.39 -11.01 13.26
N GLY A 31 -10.50 -9.89 14.00
CA GLY A 31 -9.90 -9.70 15.32
C GLY A 31 -8.49 -9.11 15.32
N LEU A 32 -8.00 -8.60 14.18
CA LEU A 32 -6.70 -7.93 14.08
C LEU A 32 -6.85 -6.42 14.23
N GLU A 33 -6.01 -5.79 15.05
CA GLU A 33 -5.95 -4.33 15.14
C GLU A 33 -5.30 -3.71 13.91
N VAL A 34 -5.92 -2.65 13.37
CA VAL A 34 -5.34 -1.82 12.31
C VAL A 34 -5.28 -0.38 12.79
N GLU A 35 -4.07 0.06 13.13
CA GLU A 35 -3.82 1.41 13.64
C GLU A 35 -3.98 2.48 12.54
N THR A 36 -3.40 2.26 11.36
CA THR A 36 -3.42 3.23 10.25
C THR A 36 -3.45 2.56 8.88
N VAL A 37 -3.98 3.29 7.89
CA VAL A 37 -3.88 2.97 6.46
C VAL A 37 -3.27 4.17 5.75
N GLU A 38 -2.09 3.99 5.18
CA GLU A 38 -1.29 5.06 4.57
C GLU A 38 -1.25 4.94 3.04
N THR A 39 -1.33 6.08 2.35
CA THR A 39 -1.11 6.15 0.91
C THR A 39 0.31 6.61 0.63
N ILE A 40 1.10 5.78 -0.05
CA ILE A 40 2.48 6.10 -0.41
C ILE A 40 2.49 7.02 -1.64
N GLY A 41 3.24 8.12 -1.57
CA GLY A 41 3.46 9.01 -2.72
C GLY A 41 2.32 9.99 -3.03
N GLY A 42 1.25 10.05 -2.23
CA GLY A 42 0.06 10.88 -2.51
C GLY A 42 0.29 12.40 -2.59
N GLY A 43 1.45 12.89 -2.15
CA GLY A 43 1.83 14.31 -2.23
C GLY A 43 2.82 14.65 -3.34
N VAL A 44 3.26 13.67 -4.14
CA VAL A 44 4.24 13.91 -5.19
C VAL A 44 3.55 14.44 -6.44
N ASN A 45 3.98 15.60 -6.91
CA ASN A 45 3.43 16.26 -8.10
C ASN A 45 4.56 16.55 -9.11
N GLY A 46 4.19 16.65 -10.39
CA GLY A 46 5.16 16.87 -11.48
C GLY A 46 5.84 15.58 -11.96
N ALA A 47 6.80 15.73 -12.86
CA ALA A 47 7.47 14.59 -13.46
C ALA A 47 8.55 14.02 -12.52
N LEU A 48 8.45 12.73 -12.20
CA LEU A 48 9.40 11.99 -11.36
C LEU A 48 10.10 10.92 -12.18
N TYR A 49 11.44 10.93 -12.18
CA TYR A 49 12.25 9.99 -12.93
C TYR A 49 13.31 9.35 -12.05
N VAL A 50 13.70 8.11 -12.39
CA VAL A 50 14.91 7.48 -11.86
C VAL A 50 16.08 7.94 -12.72
N GLY A 51 17.09 8.55 -12.10
CA GLY A 51 18.31 9.02 -12.77
C GLY A 51 19.56 8.25 -12.32
N LYS A 52 20.59 8.26 -13.17
CA LYS A 52 21.92 7.71 -12.85
C LYS A 52 22.92 8.86 -12.74
N VAL A 53 23.63 8.95 -11.62
CA VAL A 53 24.73 9.93 -11.43
C VAL A 53 25.93 9.51 -12.28
N LEU A 54 26.50 10.43 -13.06
CA LEU A 54 27.64 10.17 -13.96
C LEU A 54 28.98 10.69 -13.41
N GLU A 55 28.96 11.77 -12.64
CA GLU A 55 30.12 12.41 -12.00
C GLU A 55 29.65 13.11 -10.71
N ILE A 56 30.55 13.31 -9.72
CA ILE A 56 30.28 13.94 -8.41
C ILE A 56 31.16 15.19 -8.26
#